data_AF-A0A7J8FWP3-F1
#
_entry.id   AF-A0A7J8FWP3-F1
#
_cell.length_a   1.000
_cell.length_b   1.000
_cell.length_c   1.000
_cell.angle_alpha   90.00
_cell.angle_beta   90.00
_cell.angle_gamma   90.00
#
_symmetry.space_group_name_H-M   'P 1'
#
loop_
_entity.id
_entity.type
_entity.pdbx_description
1 polymer ?
#
loop_
_entity_poly.entity_id
_entity_poly.type
_entity_poly.pdbx_seq_one_letter_code
_entity_poly.pdbx_strand_id
1 'polypeptide(L)'
;MSYPADDYESEAAYDPYAYPGDYDMHTGDPKQDLAYERQYEQQTYQVIPEVIKNFIQYFHKTVSDLIDQKVYELQASRVSSDVIDQKVYEIQDIYENSWTKLTERFFKNTPWPEAEAIAPQVGNDAVFLILYKELYYRHIYAKVSGGPSLEQRFESYYNYCNLFNYILNADGPAPLELPNQWLWDIIDEFIYQVSGPPLV
;
A
#
# COMPACT_ATOMS: atom_id res chain seq x y z
N MET A 1 44.65 4.63 -74.34
CA MET A 1 44.37 5.89 -73.62
C MET A 1 43.30 5.56 -72.59
N SER A 2 43.69 5.51 -71.31
CA SER A 2 42.77 5.39 -70.17
C SER A 2 42.35 6.78 -69.73
N TYR A 3 41.07 6.96 -69.37
CA TYR A 3 40.59 8.03 -68.51
C TYR A 3 39.59 7.45 -67.50
N PRO A 4 39.49 8.05 -66.29
CA PRO A 4 39.20 7.35 -65.05
C PRO A 4 37.72 7.36 -64.65
N ALA A 5 37.40 6.50 -63.67
CA ALA A 5 36.12 6.41 -63.00
C ALA A 5 35.93 7.59 -62.03
N ASP A 6 34.75 8.22 -62.07
CA ASP A 6 34.29 9.17 -61.05
C ASP A 6 33.12 8.53 -60.28
N ASP A 7 33.39 8.21 -59.02
CA ASP A 7 32.43 7.79 -58.02
C ASP A 7 31.53 8.98 -57.63
N TYR A 8 30.23 8.89 -57.92
CA TYR A 8 29.24 9.83 -57.40
C TYR A 8 28.67 9.29 -56.08
N GLU A 9 29.20 9.77 -54.95
CA GLU A 9 28.57 9.66 -53.64
C GLU A 9 27.24 10.42 -53.63
N SER A 10 26.14 9.73 -53.33
CA SER A 10 24.82 10.34 -53.16
C SER A 10 24.71 10.94 -51.75
N GLU A 11 24.89 12.25 -51.64
CA GLU A 11 24.57 13.00 -50.42
C GLU A 11 23.06 12.94 -50.14
N ALA A 12 22.66 12.29 -49.05
CA ALA A 12 21.30 12.33 -48.55
C ALA A 12 21.00 13.75 -48.03
N ALA A 13 20.06 14.43 -48.68
CA ALA A 13 19.62 15.76 -48.31
C ALA A 13 19.02 15.77 -46.88
N TYR A 14 19.69 16.45 -45.96
CA TYR A 14 19.19 16.77 -44.63
C TYR A 14 18.10 17.85 -44.74
N ASP A 15 16.84 17.51 -44.43
CA ASP A 15 15.72 18.46 -44.41
C ASP A 15 15.60 19.10 -43.00
N PRO A 16 15.88 20.40 -42.84
CA PRO A 16 15.84 21.10 -41.56
C PRO A 16 14.43 21.47 -41.07
N TYR A 17 13.36 21.14 -41.81
CA TYR A 17 11.97 21.43 -41.44
C TYR A 17 11.14 20.21 -41.00
N ALA A 18 11.80 19.07 -40.77
CA ALA A 18 11.17 17.93 -40.10
C ALA A 18 10.87 18.29 -38.63
N TYR A 19 9.67 18.83 -38.39
CA TYR A 19 9.08 18.87 -37.06
C TYR A 19 9.01 17.43 -36.52
N PRO A 20 9.58 17.12 -35.34
CA PRO A 20 9.31 15.85 -34.68
C PRO A 20 7.85 15.90 -34.26
N GLY A 21 6.98 15.30 -35.08
CA GLY A 21 5.58 15.16 -34.78
C GLY A 21 5.41 14.27 -33.55
N ASP A 22 4.78 14.82 -32.51
CA ASP A 22 4.20 14.12 -31.35
C ASP A 22 3.02 13.21 -31.76
N TYR A 23 3.17 12.46 -32.87
CA TYR A 23 2.15 11.59 -33.44
C TYR A 23 2.80 10.30 -33.92
N ASP A 24 3.32 9.48 -32.99
CA ASP A 24 3.45 8.03 -33.22
C ASP A 24 3.75 7.26 -31.92
N MET A 25 2.78 7.24 -31.01
CA MET A 25 2.73 6.26 -29.90
C MET A 25 1.63 5.20 -30.13
N HIS A 26 1.04 5.16 -31.33
CA HIS A 26 0.03 4.17 -31.70
C HIS A 26 0.54 3.40 -32.90
N THR A 27 0.94 2.16 -32.66
CA THR A 27 1.46 1.24 -33.67
C THR A 27 0.42 0.84 -34.72
N GLY A 28 -0.83 1.33 -34.57
CA GLY A 28 -1.96 0.98 -35.42
C GLY A 28 -2.51 -0.41 -35.14
N ASP A 29 -1.87 -1.18 -34.26
CA ASP A 29 -2.36 -2.45 -33.72
C ASP A 29 -3.03 -2.20 -32.36
N PRO A 30 -4.38 -2.31 -32.27
CA PRO A 30 -5.11 -2.09 -31.04
C PRO A 30 -4.61 -2.94 -29.86
N LYS A 31 -4.02 -4.13 -30.10
CA LYS A 31 -3.53 -5.00 -29.03
C LYS A 31 -2.23 -4.50 -28.43
N GLN A 32 -1.31 -3.99 -29.25
CA GLN A 32 -0.02 -3.48 -28.78
C GLN A 32 -0.22 -2.16 -28.05
N ASP A 33 -1.11 -1.30 -28.56
CA ASP A 33 -1.42 -0.03 -27.92
C ASP A 33 -2.13 -0.25 -26.57
N LEU A 34 -3.09 -1.20 -26.48
CA LEU A 34 -3.72 -1.60 -25.22
C LEU A 34 -2.75 -2.28 -24.24
N ALA A 35 -1.68 -2.90 -24.73
CA ALA A 35 -0.64 -3.50 -23.90
C ALA A 35 0.34 -2.42 -23.39
N TYR A 36 0.67 -1.46 -24.24
CA TYR A 36 1.51 -0.32 -23.91
C TYR A 36 0.81 0.62 -22.93
N GLU A 37 -0.46 0.95 -23.14
CA GLU A 37 -1.28 1.70 -22.18
C GLU A 37 -1.38 0.95 -20.84
N ARG A 38 -1.64 -0.37 -20.86
CA ARG A 38 -1.62 -1.17 -19.63
C ARG A 38 -0.27 -1.19 -18.93
N GLN A 39 0.83 -1.27 -19.67
CA GLN A 39 2.18 -1.21 -19.09
C GLN A 39 2.50 0.18 -18.57
N TYR A 40 2.09 1.24 -19.27
CA TYR A 40 2.31 2.62 -18.90
C TYR A 40 1.49 3.01 -17.66
N GLU A 41 0.23 2.59 -17.61
CA GLU A 41 -0.61 2.68 -16.40
C GLU A 41 0.04 1.90 -15.26
N GLN A 42 0.40 0.63 -15.44
CA GLN A 42 1.07 -0.16 -14.40
C GLN A 42 2.40 0.45 -13.91
N GLN A 43 3.18 1.09 -14.79
CA GLN A 43 4.44 1.75 -14.43
C GLN A 43 4.20 3.10 -13.72
N THR A 44 3.15 3.84 -14.08
CA THR A 44 2.80 5.11 -13.43
C THR A 44 2.18 4.91 -12.05
N TYR A 45 1.50 3.78 -11.80
CA TYR A 45 0.99 3.41 -10.48
C TYR A 45 2.06 2.87 -9.51
N GLN A 46 3.27 2.54 -9.97
CA GLN A 46 4.35 2.04 -9.08
C GLN A 46 4.94 3.12 -8.18
N VAL A 47 4.80 4.41 -8.52
CA VAL A 47 5.35 5.49 -7.71
C VAL A 47 4.31 5.91 -6.67
N ILE A 48 4.42 5.34 -5.48
CA ILE A 48 3.62 5.74 -4.31
C ILE A 48 3.74 7.27 -4.14
N PRO A 49 2.63 8.03 -4.15
CA PRO A 49 2.67 9.47 -3.99
C PRO A 49 3.34 9.88 -2.67
N GLU A 50 4.07 10.98 -2.66
CA GLU A 50 4.84 11.41 -1.48
C GLU A 50 3.97 11.62 -0.23
N VAL A 51 2.73 12.11 -0.44
CA VAL A 51 1.74 12.23 0.64
C VAL A 51 1.40 10.89 1.29
N ILE A 52 1.37 9.80 0.50
CA ILE A 52 1.09 8.46 1.00
C ILE A 52 2.30 7.90 1.73
N LYS A 53 3.53 8.13 1.22
CA LYS A 53 4.75 7.74 1.93
C LYS A 53 4.87 8.44 3.28
N ASN A 54 4.65 9.76 3.31
CA ASN A 54 4.68 10.55 4.54
C ASN A 54 3.63 10.07 5.55
N PHE A 55 2.43 9.75 5.07
CA PHE A 55 1.39 9.16 5.91
C PHE A 55 1.83 7.81 6.50
N ILE A 56 2.35 6.89 5.68
CA ILE A 56 2.81 5.57 6.14
C ILE A 56 3.94 5.72 7.16
N GLN A 57 4.91 6.61 6.91
CA GLN A 57 6.01 6.87 7.84
C GLN A 57 5.53 7.46 9.16
N TYR A 58 4.60 8.42 9.11
CA TYR A 58 4.01 9.01 10.30
C TYR A 58 3.25 7.95 11.10
N PHE A 59 2.42 7.16 10.43
CA PHE A 59 1.65 6.10 11.07
C PHE A 59 2.55 5.03 11.71
N HIS A 60 3.56 4.56 10.97
CA HIS A 60 4.59 3.66 11.50
C HIS A 60 5.25 4.25 12.74
N LYS A 61 5.73 5.49 12.66
CA LYS A 61 6.37 6.16 13.79
C LYS A 61 5.46 6.22 15.02
N THR A 62 4.19 6.57 14.85
CA THR A 62 3.24 6.66 15.98
C THR A 62 3.00 5.29 16.62
N VAL A 63 2.89 4.23 15.82
CA VAL A 63 2.76 2.85 16.33
C VAL A 63 4.02 2.38 17.04
N SER A 64 5.21 2.59 16.44
CA SER A 64 6.47 2.18 17.07
C SER A 64 6.72 2.95 18.38
N ASP A 65 6.48 4.27 18.38
CA ASP A 65 6.59 5.10 19.59
C ASP A 65 5.63 4.59 20.69
N LEU A 66 4.39 4.19 20.35
CA LEU A 66 3.45 3.60 21.31
C LEU A 66 3.99 2.28 21.88
N ILE A 67 4.48 1.38 21.02
CA ILE A 67 5.00 0.06 21.43
C ILE A 67 6.17 0.26 22.39
N ASP A 68 7.11 1.16 22.08
CA ASP A 68 8.25 1.46 22.94
C ASP A 68 7.80 1.96 24.32
N GLN A 69 6.80 2.85 24.38
CA GLN A 69 6.23 3.31 25.65
C GLN A 69 5.56 2.17 26.42
N LYS A 70 4.83 1.29 25.74
CA LYS A 70 4.18 0.13 26.35
C LYS A 70 5.16 -0.90 26.88
N VAL A 71 6.23 -1.18 26.14
CA VAL A 71 7.33 -2.05 26.60
C VAL A 71 7.93 -1.47 27.87
N TYR A 72 8.21 -0.16 27.89
CA TYR A 72 8.75 0.50 29.08
C TYR A 72 7.77 0.46 30.26
N GLU A 73 6.47 0.70 30.05
CA GLU A 73 5.42 0.60 31.07
C GLU A 73 5.41 -0.79 31.73
N LEU A 74 5.37 -1.84 30.89
CA LEU A 74 5.33 -3.24 31.32
C LEU A 74 6.61 -3.65 32.06
N GLN A 75 7.78 -3.19 31.61
CA GLN A 75 9.06 -3.50 32.26
C GLN A 75 9.25 -2.73 33.57
N ALA A 76 8.86 -1.46 33.62
CA ALA A 76 9.06 -0.61 34.78
C ALA A 76 8.00 -0.82 35.89
N SER A 77 6.94 -1.60 35.62
CA SER A 77 5.79 -1.76 36.52
C SER A 77 5.24 -0.40 37.01
N ARG A 78 5.28 0.60 36.12
CA ARG A 78 4.85 1.98 36.39
C ARG A 78 3.54 2.22 35.65
N VAL A 79 2.63 2.96 36.26
CA VAL A 79 1.44 3.48 35.58
C VAL A 79 1.86 4.74 34.83
N SER A 80 2.01 4.67 33.51
CA SER A 80 2.28 5.86 32.67
C SER A 80 1.17 6.03 31.64
N SER A 81 -0.01 6.48 32.08
CA SER A 81 -1.23 6.58 31.27
C SER A 81 -1.15 7.66 30.19
N ASP A 82 -0.85 8.91 30.57
CA ASP A 82 -1.14 10.08 29.70
C ASP A 82 -0.43 10.07 28.34
N VAL A 83 0.84 9.61 28.29
CA VAL A 83 1.62 9.55 27.04
C VAL A 83 1.10 8.45 26.12
N ILE A 84 0.73 7.31 26.69
CA ILE A 84 0.13 6.20 25.96
C ILE A 84 -1.24 6.62 25.45
N ASP A 85 -2.07 7.21 26.31
CA ASP A 85 -3.40 7.69 25.95
C ASP A 85 -3.30 8.67 24.78
N GLN A 86 -2.37 9.62 24.84
CA GLN A 86 -2.11 10.54 23.73
C GLN A 86 -1.75 9.80 22.43
N LYS A 87 -0.90 8.78 22.49
CA LYS A 87 -0.53 8.00 21.29
C LYS A 87 -1.70 7.18 20.75
N VAL A 88 -2.54 6.62 21.62
CA VAL A 88 -3.77 5.94 21.22
C VAL A 88 -4.72 6.92 20.53
N TYR A 89 -4.87 8.15 21.03
CA TYR A 89 -5.66 9.20 20.36
C TYR A 89 -5.07 9.59 19.00
N GLU A 90 -3.75 9.72 18.87
CA GLU A 90 -3.09 9.96 17.57
C GLU A 90 -3.37 8.83 16.58
N ILE A 91 -3.30 7.56 17.02
CA ILE A 91 -3.63 6.41 16.18
C ILE A 91 -5.11 6.41 15.80
N GLN A 92 -5.99 6.80 16.72
CA GLN A 92 -7.42 6.95 16.43
C GLN A 92 -7.67 7.98 15.34
N ASP A 93 -7.03 9.15 15.41
CA ASP A 93 -7.15 10.17 14.36
C ASP A 93 -6.57 9.69 13.01
N ILE A 94 -5.46 8.96 13.05
CA ILE A 94 -4.89 8.32 11.85
C ILE A 94 -5.90 7.37 11.21
N TYR A 95 -6.53 6.51 12.02
CA TYR A 95 -7.49 5.50 11.57
C TYR A 95 -8.80 6.13 11.06
N GLU A 96 -9.45 6.96 11.86
CA GLU A 96 -10.79 7.46 11.56
C GLU A 96 -10.77 8.59 10.53
N ASN A 97 -9.77 9.49 10.60
CA ASN A 97 -9.72 10.69 9.78
C ASN A 97 -8.72 10.57 8.62
N SER A 98 -7.44 10.37 8.93
CA SER A 98 -6.37 10.45 7.92
C SER A 98 -6.46 9.33 6.88
N TRP A 99 -6.63 8.08 7.34
CA TRP A 99 -6.80 6.91 6.47
C TRP A 99 -8.04 7.05 5.59
N THR A 100 -9.20 7.37 6.18
CA THR A 100 -10.46 7.57 5.44
C THR A 100 -10.33 8.65 4.37
N LYS A 101 -9.73 9.80 4.73
CA LYS A 101 -9.53 10.92 3.80
C LYS A 101 -8.60 10.58 2.64
N LEU A 102 -7.50 9.89 2.90
CA LEU A 102 -6.56 9.47 1.85
C LEU A 102 -7.16 8.37 0.98
N THR A 103 -7.90 7.44 1.57
CA THR A 103 -8.62 6.38 0.85
C THR A 103 -9.59 6.99 -0.15
N GLU A 104 -10.46 7.90 0.28
CA GLU A 104 -11.44 8.54 -0.62
C GLU A 104 -10.78 9.39 -1.70
N ARG A 105 -9.59 9.96 -1.44
CA ARG A 105 -8.88 10.82 -2.38
C ARG A 105 -8.07 10.06 -3.43
N PHE A 106 -7.39 8.98 -3.05
CA PHE A 106 -6.40 8.30 -3.89
C PHE A 106 -6.76 6.84 -4.21
N PHE A 107 -7.52 6.17 -3.34
CA PHE A 107 -7.74 4.73 -3.37
C PHE A 107 -9.22 4.35 -3.29
N LYS A 108 -10.11 5.21 -3.81
CA LYS A 108 -11.57 5.03 -3.66
C LYS A 108 -12.06 3.68 -4.19
N ASN A 109 -11.56 3.26 -5.35
CA ASN A 109 -11.93 2.01 -6.02
C ASN A 109 -10.70 1.14 -6.35
N THR A 110 -9.52 1.55 -5.89
CA THR A 110 -8.25 0.85 -6.12
C THR A 110 -7.66 0.45 -4.78
N PRO A 111 -6.91 -0.66 -4.71
CA PRO A 111 -6.25 -1.03 -3.46
C PRO A 111 -5.17 0.00 -3.10
N TRP A 112 -4.88 0.10 -1.81
CA TRP A 112 -3.67 0.76 -1.32
C TRP A 112 -2.42 0.00 -1.81
N PRO A 113 -1.20 0.56 -1.69
CA PRO A 113 0.02 -0.17 -2.02
C PRO A 113 0.14 -1.50 -1.27
N GLU A 114 0.70 -2.52 -1.90
CA GLU A 114 0.98 -3.79 -1.21
C GLU A 114 1.98 -3.58 -0.07
N ALA A 115 1.87 -4.41 0.97
CA ALA A 115 2.75 -4.34 2.14
C ALA A 115 4.23 -4.48 1.75
N GLU A 116 4.54 -5.32 0.77
CA GLU A 116 5.88 -5.58 0.25
C GLU A 116 6.49 -4.33 -0.41
N ALA A 117 5.66 -3.45 -0.98
CA ALA A 117 6.10 -2.19 -1.57
C ALA A 117 6.46 -1.13 -0.52
N ILE A 118 5.85 -1.21 0.68
CA ILE A 118 6.06 -0.23 1.75
C ILE A 118 7.03 -0.74 2.83
N ALA A 119 7.25 -2.06 2.93
CA ALA A 119 8.09 -2.68 3.95
C ALA A 119 9.50 -2.06 4.08
N PRO A 120 10.23 -1.75 2.98
CA PRO A 120 11.53 -1.09 3.10
C PRO A 120 11.48 0.30 3.73
N GLN A 121 10.37 1.02 3.59
CA GLN A 121 10.20 2.39 4.08
C GLN A 121 9.91 2.43 5.59
N VAL A 122 9.41 1.32 6.14
CA VAL A 122 9.07 1.14 7.56
C VAL A 122 10.05 0.19 8.26
N GLY A 123 11.25 0.00 7.69
CA GLY A 123 12.30 -0.82 8.30
C GLY A 123 11.96 -2.31 8.43
N ASN A 124 10.97 -2.80 7.67
CA ASN A 124 10.40 -4.15 7.82
C ASN A 124 9.83 -4.43 9.23
N ASP A 125 9.28 -3.42 9.90
CA ASP A 125 8.56 -3.60 11.17
C ASP A 125 7.38 -4.56 10.97
N ALA A 126 7.52 -5.78 11.49
CA ALA A 126 6.55 -6.84 11.31
C ALA A 126 5.20 -6.53 11.97
N VAL A 127 5.21 -5.89 13.15
CA VAL A 127 3.97 -5.57 13.89
C VAL A 127 3.21 -4.50 13.13
N PHE A 128 3.90 -3.45 12.68
CA PHE A 128 3.30 -2.43 11.85
C PHE A 128 2.74 -3.01 10.54
N LEU A 129 3.50 -3.89 9.86
CA LEU A 129 3.05 -4.49 8.61
C LEU A 129 1.80 -5.36 8.79
N ILE A 130 1.64 -6.04 9.93
CA ILE A 130 0.40 -6.78 10.26
C ILE A 130 -0.79 -5.82 10.35
N LEU A 131 -0.63 -4.70 11.05
CA LEU A 131 -1.68 -3.67 11.19
C LEU A 131 -2.00 -2.99 9.85
N TYR A 132 -0.98 -2.74 9.04
CA TYR A 132 -1.16 -2.20 7.69
C TYR A 132 -1.93 -3.17 6.78
N LYS A 133 -1.55 -4.46 6.78
CA LYS A 133 -2.24 -5.51 6.02
C LYS A 133 -3.70 -5.63 6.43
N GLU A 134 -3.98 -5.47 7.72
CA GLU A 134 -5.35 -5.48 8.25
C GLU A 134 -6.21 -4.36 7.62
N LEU A 135 -5.70 -3.11 7.64
CA LEU A 135 -6.36 -1.97 6.99
C LEU A 135 -6.51 -2.17 5.47
N TYR A 136 -5.46 -2.68 4.82
CA TYR A 136 -5.42 -2.95 3.39
C TYR A 136 -6.49 -3.97 2.97
N TYR A 137 -6.59 -5.12 3.64
CA TYR A 137 -7.59 -6.13 3.29
C TYR A 137 -9.00 -5.63 3.61
N ARG A 138 -9.24 -5.01 4.76
CA ARG A 138 -10.55 -4.43 5.09
C ARG A 138 -11.01 -3.43 4.04
N HIS A 139 -10.11 -2.59 3.54
CA HIS A 139 -10.41 -1.69 2.41
C HIS A 139 -10.84 -2.46 1.15
N ILE A 140 -10.17 -3.55 0.80
CA ILE A 140 -10.56 -4.38 -0.34
C ILE A 140 -11.95 -4.98 -0.16
N TYR A 141 -12.25 -5.53 1.02
CA TYR A 141 -13.57 -6.07 1.33
C TYR A 141 -14.66 -5.00 1.25
N ALA A 142 -14.39 -3.78 1.73
CA ALA A 142 -15.39 -2.73 1.83
C ALA A 142 -15.60 -1.89 0.54
N LYS A 143 -14.56 -1.67 -0.26
CA LYS A 143 -14.54 -0.61 -1.28
C LYS A 143 -14.14 -1.07 -2.68
N VAL A 144 -13.40 -2.16 -2.83
CA VAL A 144 -12.90 -2.58 -4.14
C VAL A 144 -13.97 -3.38 -4.88
N SER A 145 -14.38 -2.87 -6.04
CA SER A 145 -15.35 -3.53 -6.92
C SER A 145 -14.90 -4.95 -7.28
N GLY A 146 -15.72 -5.94 -6.94
CA GLY A 146 -15.40 -7.37 -7.14
C GLY A 146 -14.89 -8.07 -5.88
N GLY A 147 -14.60 -7.33 -4.82
CA GLY A 147 -14.11 -7.86 -3.55
C GLY A 147 -12.73 -8.52 -3.66
N PRO A 148 -12.26 -9.17 -2.59
CA PRO A 148 -10.96 -9.80 -2.56
C PRO A 148 -10.94 -11.09 -3.41
N SER A 149 -9.82 -11.29 -4.10
CA SER A 149 -9.50 -12.55 -4.77
C SER A 149 -9.39 -13.71 -3.77
N LEU A 150 -9.45 -14.95 -4.25
CA LEU A 150 -9.30 -16.13 -3.38
C LEU A 150 -7.96 -16.11 -2.63
N GLU A 151 -6.89 -15.72 -3.30
CA GLU A 151 -5.56 -15.57 -2.70
C GLU A 151 -5.56 -14.50 -1.60
N GLN A 152 -6.15 -13.33 -1.88
CA GLN A 152 -6.27 -12.26 -0.88
C GLN A 152 -7.10 -12.66 0.34
N ARG A 153 -8.08 -13.56 0.20
CA ARG A 153 -8.83 -14.12 1.33
C ARG A 153 -7.94 -14.98 2.23
N PHE A 154 -7.09 -15.82 1.64
CA PHE A 154 -6.12 -16.62 2.40
C PHE A 154 -5.09 -15.72 3.09
N GLU A 155 -4.55 -14.73 2.38
CA GLU A 155 -3.58 -13.79 2.94
C GLU A 155 -4.19 -12.92 4.06
N SER A 156 -5.43 -12.46 3.90
CA SER A 156 -6.19 -11.76 4.96
C SER A 156 -6.35 -12.64 6.20
N TYR A 157 -6.74 -13.90 6.01
CA TYR A 157 -6.86 -14.87 7.10
C TYR A 157 -5.53 -15.11 7.81
N TYR A 158 -4.45 -15.32 7.06
CA TYR A 158 -3.12 -15.48 7.64
C TYR A 158 -2.66 -14.23 8.38
N ASN A 159 -3.04 -13.03 7.91
CA ASN A 159 -2.76 -11.79 8.62
C ASN A 159 -3.47 -11.73 9.99
N TYR A 160 -4.73 -12.14 10.08
CA TYR A 160 -5.42 -12.26 11.37
C TYR A 160 -4.76 -13.31 12.28
N CYS A 161 -4.33 -14.45 11.73
CA CYS A 161 -3.56 -15.42 12.50
C CYS A 161 -2.27 -14.81 13.05
N ASN A 162 -1.55 -14.02 12.25
CA ASN A 162 -0.33 -13.33 12.70
C ASN A 162 -0.62 -12.31 13.81
N LEU A 163 -1.69 -11.51 13.66
CA LEU A 163 -2.12 -10.54 14.66
C LEU A 163 -2.48 -11.23 15.99
N PHE A 164 -3.30 -12.28 15.94
CA PHE A 164 -3.71 -13.00 17.14
C PHE A 164 -2.54 -13.78 17.76
N ASN A 165 -1.64 -14.35 16.96
CA ASN A 165 -0.43 -14.99 17.48
C ASN A 165 0.47 -13.98 18.20
N TYR A 166 0.60 -12.76 17.67
CA TYR A 166 1.34 -11.69 18.32
C TYR A 166 0.73 -11.31 19.68
N ILE A 167 -0.60 -11.22 19.77
CA ILE A 167 -1.30 -10.82 20.99
C ILE A 167 -1.37 -11.96 22.03
N LEU A 168 -1.67 -13.18 21.59
CA LEU A 168 -2.04 -14.31 22.47
C LEU A 168 -0.85 -15.17 22.90
N ASN A 169 0.22 -15.24 22.10
CA ASN A 169 1.38 -16.08 22.41
C ASN A 169 2.53 -15.30 23.09
N ALA A 170 2.31 -14.04 23.47
CA ALA A 170 3.29 -13.28 24.24
C ALA A 170 3.42 -13.84 25.66
N ASP A 171 4.64 -13.85 26.22
CA ASP A 171 4.93 -14.31 27.60
C ASP A 171 4.28 -13.42 28.71
N GLY A 172 3.59 -12.35 28.31
CA GLY A 172 2.88 -11.40 29.15
C GLY A 172 1.95 -10.53 28.31
N PRO A 173 1.38 -9.45 28.86
CA PRO A 173 0.57 -8.51 28.08
C PRO A 173 1.35 -8.01 26.86
N ALA A 174 0.77 -8.14 25.66
CA ALA A 174 1.41 -7.64 24.45
C ALA A 174 1.57 -6.11 24.54
N PRO A 175 2.72 -5.53 24.15
CA PRO A 175 2.97 -4.10 24.22
C PRO A 175 2.27 -3.35 23.06
N LEU A 176 0.98 -3.58 22.87
CA LEU A 176 0.17 -2.99 21.81
C LEU A 176 -1.18 -2.58 22.40
N GLU A 177 -1.55 -1.31 22.17
CA GLU A 177 -2.86 -0.78 22.55
C GLU A 177 -3.47 -0.02 21.37
N LEU A 178 -4.52 -0.58 20.80
CA LEU A 178 -5.22 0.01 19.67
C LEU A 178 -6.46 0.78 20.16
N PRO A 179 -6.92 1.81 19.43
CA PRO A 179 -8.19 2.45 19.71
C PRO A 179 -9.35 1.45 19.77
N ASN A 180 -10.26 1.63 20.73
CA ASN A 180 -11.38 0.71 20.95
C ASN A 180 -12.23 0.49 19.69
N GLN A 181 -12.52 1.55 18.93
CA GLN A 181 -13.31 1.43 17.71
C GLN A 181 -12.61 0.52 16.67
N TRP A 182 -11.30 0.70 16.48
CA TRP A 182 -10.56 -0.11 15.54
C TRP A 182 -10.47 -1.58 16.00
N LEU A 183 -10.35 -1.84 17.30
CA LEU A 183 -10.42 -3.20 17.84
C LEU A 183 -11.77 -3.86 17.53
N TRP A 184 -12.89 -3.16 17.73
CA TRP A 184 -14.21 -3.68 17.39
C TRP A 184 -14.33 -3.98 15.89
N ASP A 185 -13.87 -3.06 15.04
CA ASP A 185 -13.90 -3.25 13.59
C ASP A 185 -13.05 -4.44 13.14
N ILE A 186 -11.91 -4.70 13.79
CA ILE A 186 -11.07 -5.90 13.56
C ILE A 186 -11.85 -7.18 13.87
N ILE A 187 -12.54 -7.22 15.02
CA ILE A 187 -13.27 -8.41 15.46
C ILE A 187 -14.49 -8.67 14.59
N ASP A 188 -15.26 -7.63 14.29
CA ASP A 188 -16.45 -7.75 13.44
C ASP A 188 -16.07 -8.22 12.03
N GLU A 189 -15.01 -7.64 11.45
CA GLU A 189 -14.50 -8.04 10.14
C GLU A 189 -13.97 -9.48 10.15
N PHE A 190 -13.23 -9.89 11.19
CA PHE A 190 -12.77 -11.28 11.33
C PHE A 190 -13.95 -12.27 11.39
N ILE A 191 -14.98 -11.98 12.20
CA ILE A 191 -16.18 -12.82 12.31
C ILE A 191 -16.91 -12.89 10.97
N TYR A 192 -17.05 -11.75 10.28
CA TYR A 192 -17.68 -11.68 8.97
C TYR A 192 -16.95 -12.57 7.94
N GLN A 193 -15.62 -12.48 7.86
CA GLN A 193 -14.83 -13.26 6.92
C GLN A 193 -14.87 -14.77 7.21
N VAL A 194 -14.84 -15.17 8.49
CA VAL A 194 -14.80 -16.58 8.89
C VAL A 194 -16.18 -17.25 8.84
N SER A 195 -17.24 -16.52 9.17
CA SER A 195 -18.60 -17.07 9.15
C SER A 195 -19.14 -17.28 7.73
N GLY A 196 -18.53 -16.62 6.74
CA GLY A 196 -19.02 -16.57 5.37
C GLY A 196 -20.36 -15.82 5.26
N PRO A 197 -20.78 -15.44 4.04
CA PRO A 197 -22.18 -15.06 3.84
C PRO A 197 -23.06 -16.26 4.22
N PRO A 198 -24.24 -16.04 4.85
CA PRO A 198 -25.18 -17.14 5.08
C PRO A 198 -25.43 -17.84 3.75
N LEU A 199 -25.32 -19.18 3.75
CA LEU A 199 -25.72 -20.00 2.60
C LEU A 199 -27.19 -19.67 2.32
N VAL A 200 -27.43 -18.89 1.26
CA VAL A 200 -28.78 -18.61 0.75
C VAL A 200 -29.27 -19.82 -0.03
#